data_AF-A0A1I5M5X6-F1
#
_entry.id   AF-A0A1I5M5X6-F1
#
_cell.length_a   1.000
_cell.length_b   1.000
_cell.length_c   1.000
_cell.angle_alpha   90.00
_cell.angle_beta   90.00
_cell.angle_gamma   90.00
#
_symmetry.space_group_name_H-M   'P 1'
#
loop_
_entity.id
_entity.type
_entity.pdbx_description
1 polymer ?
#
loop_
_entity_poly.entity_id
_entity_poly.type
_entity_poly.pdbx_seq_one_letter_code
_entity_poly.pdbx_strand_id
1 'polypeptide(L)' 'MEAITSEEMGNYVFPKSKFAIDYNMRDYSDDPVFKRKTAKAEATLARCGIPEDFVEYSRRHAHLRQSRNLINPNGDAIL' A
#
# COMPACT_ATOMS: atom_id res chain seq x y z
N MET A 1 29.19 -19.54 0.63
CA MET A 1 28.26 -18.39 0.72
C MET A 1 28.52 -17.74 2.06
N GLU A 2 29.26 -16.64 2.08
CA GLU A 2 29.53 -15.90 3.31
C GLU A 2 28.32 -15.02 3.63
N ALA A 3 27.82 -15.15 4.86
CA ALA A 3 26.67 -14.40 5.34
C ALA A 3 27.13 -12.99 5.71
N ILE A 4 26.61 -11.99 5.00
CA ILE A 4 26.81 -10.58 5.32
C ILE A 4 26.16 -10.32 6.68
N THR A 5 26.97 -9.98 7.67
CA THR A 5 26.53 -9.64 9.03
C THR A 5 25.95 -8.22 9.06
N SER A 6 25.03 -7.98 9.99
CA SER A 6 24.20 -6.77 10.14
C SER A 6 24.94 -5.44 10.32
N GLU A 7 26.28 -5.45 10.42
CA GLU A 7 27.09 -4.25 10.66
C GLU A 7 27.37 -3.43 9.39
N GLU A 8 27.31 -4.03 8.19
CA GLU A 8 27.56 -3.30 6.93
C GLU A 8 26.38 -2.44 6.45
N MET A 9 25.19 -2.58 7.06
CA MET A 9 23.99 -1.81 6.71
C MET A 9 23.96 -0.39 7.32
N GLY A 10 24.99 0.01 8.08
CA GLY A 10 25.00 1.26 8.86
C GLY A 10 25.03 2.56 8.05
N ASN A 11 25.38 2.52 6.76
CA ASN A 11 25.61 3.72 5.94
C ASN A 11 24.64 3.90 4.76
N TYR A 12 23.59 3.08 4.65
CA TYR A 12 22.59 3.31 3.61
C TYR A 12 21.68 4.48 3.99
N VAL A 13 22.05 5.69 3.55
CA VAL A 13 21.18 6.85 3.63
C VAL A 13 20.06 6.68 2.62
N PHE A 14 18.86 6.33 3.09
CA PHE A 14 17.66 6.35 2.26
C PHE A 14 17.52 7.74 1.65
N PRO A 15 17.53 7.89 0.30
CA PRO A 15 17.33 9.18 -0.32
C PRO A 15 15.96 9.71 0.13
N LYS A 16 15.91 10.94 0.65
CA LYS A 16 14.65 11.58 1.05
C LYS A 16 13.66 11.43 -0.09
N SER A 17 12.58 10.70 0.16
CA SER A 17 11.60 10.42 -0.89
C SER A 17 11.01 11.75 -1.35
N LYS A 18 11.19 12.07 -2.62
CA LYS A 18 10.54 13.22 -3.27
C LYS A 18 9.08 12.87 -3.58
N PHE A 19 8.32 12.42 -2.59
CA PHE A 19 6.89 12.25 -2.77
C PHE A 19 6.28 13.64 -2.91
N ALA A 20 5.72 13.91 -4.09
CA ALA A 20 4.85 15.06 -4.27
C ALA A 20 3.50 14.72 -3.62
N ILE A 21 3.18 15.40 -2.53
CA ILE A 21 1.85 15.35 -1.94
C ILE A 21 1.00 16.34 -2.73
N ASP A 22 -0.07 15.86 -3.37
CA ASP A 22 -1.05 16.75 -3.99
C ASP A 22 -1.99 17.31 -2.91
N TYR A 23 -1.81 18.58 -2.56
CA TYR A 23 -2.65 19.28 -1.60
C TYR A 23 -4.03 19.66 -2.16
N ASN A 24 -4.20 19.61 -3.48
CA ASN A 24 -5.45 20.02 -4.14
C ASN A 24 -6.44 18.87 -4.29
N MET A 25 -6.07 17.65 -3.88
CA MET A 25 -6.90 16.45 -3.97
C MET A 25 -7.54 16.29 -5.35
N ARG A 26 -6.75 16.53 -6.41
CA ARG A 26 -7.24 16.49 -7.78
C ARG A 26 -7.76 15.10 -8.09
N ASP A 27 -8.84 15.01 -8.86
CA ASP A 27 -9.25 13.73 -9.42
C ASP A 27 -8.26 13.26 -10.50
N TYR A 28 -7.60 12.14 -10.22
CA TYR A 28 -6.60 11.49 -11.10
C TYR A 28 -7.18 10.30 -11.87
N SER A 29 -8.48 10.04 -11.78
CA SER A 29 -9.12 8.88 -12.42
C SER A 29 -8.85 8.80 -13.91
N ASP A 30 -8.77 9.96 -14.58
CA ASP A 30 -8.49 10.07 -16.01
C ASP A 30 -7.04 10.39 -16.39
N ASP A 31 -6.14 10.53 -15.42
CA ASP A 31 -4.77 10.89 -15.69
C ASP A 31 -4.02 9.76 -16.44
N PRO A 32 -3.42 10.04 -17.61
CA PRO A 32 -2.76 9.02 -18.43
C PRO A 32 -1.62 8.28 -17.74
N VAL A 33 -0.93 8.92 -16.77
CA VAL A 33 0.15 8.30 -16.01
C VAL A 33 -0.43 7.28 -15.04
N PHE A 34 -1.47 7.66 -14.31
CA PHE A 34 -2.11 6.78 -13.33
C PHE A 34 -2.84 5.62 -14.01
N LYS A 35 -3.57 5.85 -15.10
CA LYS A 35 -4.18 4.77 -15.91
C LYS A 35 -3.16 3.71 -16.35
N ARG A 36 -1.99 4.13 -16.85
CA ARG A 36 -0.92 3.19 -17.24
C ARG A 36 -0.36 2.42 -16.05
N LYS A 37 -0.17 3.08 -14.90
CA LYS A 37 0.31 2.42 -13.68
C LYS A 37 -0.70 1.41 -13.16
N THR A 38 -1.99 1.73 -13.17
CA THR A 38 -3.08 0.83 -12.80
C THR A 38 -3.08 -0.41 -13.68
N ALA A 39 -3.09 -0.24 -15.01
CA ALA A 39 -3.05 -1.38 -15.94
C ALA A 39 -1.80 -2.27 -15.74
N LYS A 40 -0.63 -1.67 -15.46
CA LYS A 40 0.59 -2.42 -15.16
C LYS A 40 0.48 -3.20 -13.84
N ALA A 41 -0.10 -2.61 -12.81
CA ALA A 41 -0.34 -3.27 -11.53
C ALA A 41 -1.30 -4.46 -11.68
N GLU A 42 -2.40 -4.28 -12.41
CA GLU A 42 -3.36 -5.35 -12.73
C GLU A 42 -2.70 -6.51 -13.47
N ALA A 43 -1.93 -6.22 -14.52
CA ALA A 43 -1.18 -7.24 -15.25
C ALA A 43 -0.16 -7.98 -14.36
N THR A 44 0.47 -7.26 -13.42
CA THR A 44 1.43 -7.86 -12.48
C THR A 44 0.72 -8.77 -11.50
N LEU A 45 -0.43 -8.37 -10.95
CA LEU A 45 -1.24 -9.17 -10.03
C LEU A 45 -1.82 -10.41 -10.71
N ALA A 46 -2.21 -10.31 -11.98
CA ALA A 46 -2.67 -11.46 -12.76
C ALA A 46 -1.56 -12.50 -12.97
N ARG A 47 -0.31 -12.04 -13.16
CA ARG A 47 0.86 -12.91 -13.36
C ARG A 47 1.40 -13.48 -12.05
N CYS A 48 1.44 -12.65 -11.02
CA CYS A 48 1.97 -12.97 -9.71
C CYS A 48 0.78 -12.83 -8.75
N GLY A 49 0.04 -13.92 -8.58
CA GLY A 49 -1.07 -13.97 -7.63
C GLY A 49 -0.63 -13.49 -6.25
N ILE A 50 -1.56 -12.90 -5.51
CA ILE A 50 -1.29 -12.46 -4.13
C ILE A 50 -0.91 -13.71 -3.31
N PRO A 51 0.21 -13.69 -2.55
CA PRO A 51 0.59 -14.82 -1.72
C PRO A 51 -0.56 -15.26 -0.79
N GLU A 52 -0.79 -16.56 -0.69
CA GLU A 52 -1.92 -17.14 0.06
C GLU A 52 -1.93 -16.71 1.53
N ASP A 53 -0.76 -16.63 2.17
CA ASP A 53 -0.62 -16.13 3.54
C ASP A 53 -1.20 -14.73 3.71
N PHE A 54 -1.01 -13.88 2.71
CA PHE A 54 -1.51 -12.50 2.72
C PHE A 54 -3.03 -12.45 2.49
N VAL A 55 -3.53 -13.33 1.62
CA VAL A 55 -4.98 -13.52 1.41
C VAL A 55 -5.63 -14.00 2.70
N GLU A 56 -5.04 -14.99 3.37
CA GLU A 56 -5.57 -15.55 4.62
C GLU A 56 -5.51 -14.53 5.75
N TYR A 57 -4.40 -13.80 5.89
CA TYR A 57 -4.27 -12.68 6.83
C TYR A 57 -5.39 -11.65 6.62
N SER A 58 -5.64 -11.25 5.36
CA SER A 58 -6.70 -10.29 5.04
C SER A 58 -8.10 -10.80 5.42
N ARG A 59 -8.37 -12.11 5.28
CA ARG A 59 -9.64 -12.73 5.67
C ARG A 59 -9.80 -12.78 7.18
N ARG A 60 -8.76 -13.20 7.92
CA ARG A 60 -8.77 -13.24 9.39
C ARG A 60 -9.03 -11.85 9.98
N HIS A 61 -8.50 -10.81 9.34
CA HIS A 61 -8.65 -9.42 9.77
C HIS A 61 -9.77 -8.64 9.06
N ALA A 62 -10.69 -9.33 8.35
CA ALA A 62 -11.79 -8.67 7.64
C ALA A 62 -12.71 -7.85 8.56
N HIS A 63 -12.80 -8.21 9.84
CA HIS A 63 -13.54 -7.48 10.87
C HIS A 63 -12.99 -6.06 11.12
N LEU A 64 -11.68 -5.82 10.92
CA LEU A 64 -11.08 -4.48 11.01
C LEU A 64 -11.55 -3.55 9.87
N ARG A 65 -12.00 -4.15 8.76
CA ARG A 65 -12.58 -3.41 7.64
C ARG A 65 -13.99 -2.92 7.97
N GLN A 66 -14.74 -3.72 8.73
CA GLN A 66 -16.08 -3.37 9.20
C GLN A 66 -16.03 -2.30 10.30
N SER A 67 -15.06 -2.37 11.22
CA SER A 67 -14.88 -1.33 12.25
C SER A 67 -14.54 0.05 11.67
N ARG A 68 -13.93 0.10 10.47
CA ARG A 68 -13.66 1.37 9.77
C ARG A 68 -14.92 2.04 9.21
N ASN A 69 -15.95 1.26 8.87
CA ASN A 69 -17.26 1.79 8.45
C ASN A 69 -18.13 2.22 9.65
N LEU A 70 -17.75 1.82 10.86
CA LEU A 70 -18.34 2.26 12.11
C LEU A 70 -17.64 3.50 12.66
N ILE A 71 -16.74 4.15 11.92
CA ILE A 71 -16.10 5.39 12.35
C ILE A 71 -16.68 6.54 11.52
N ASN A 72 -17.39 7.45 12.18
CA ASN A 72 -17.86 8.69 11.57
C ASN A 72 -16.68 9.53 11.07
N PRO A 73 -16.87 10.47 10.12
CA PRO A 73 -15.80 11.32 9.59
C PRO A 73 -15.07 12.18 10.65
N ASN A 74 -15.62 12.29 11.87
CA ASN A 74 -15.00 12.95 13.02
C ASN A 74 -14.11 12.01 13.88
N GLY A 75 -14.03 10.72 13.57
CA GLY A 75 -13.24 9.73 14.31
C GLY A 75 -14.00 8.94 15.39
N ASP A 76 -15.30 9.20 15.58
CA ASP A 76 -16.10 8.55 16.61
C ASP A 76 -16.75 7.24 16.13
N ALA A 77 -16.83 6.26 17.03
CA ALA A 77 -17.54 5.01 16.77
C ALA A 77 -19.06 5.24 16.68
N ILE A 78 -19.70 4.74 15.62
CA ILE A 78 -21.16 4.67 15.44
C ILE A 78 -21.62 3.44 16.21
N LEU A 79 -22.24 3.67 17.38
CA LEU A 79 -22.91 2.63 18.19
C LEU A 79 -24.24 2.20 17.55
#